data_AF-A0A916MB76-F1
#
_entry.id   AF-A0A916MB76-F1
#
_cell.length_a   1.000
_cell.length_b   1.000
_cell.length_c   1.000
_cell.angle_alpha   90.00
_cell.angle_beta   90.00
_cell.angle_gamma   90.00
#
_symmetry.space_group_name_H-M   'P 1'
#
loop_
_entity.id
_entity.type
_entity.pdbx_description
1 polymer ?
#
loop_
_entity_poly.entity_id
_entity_poly.type
_entity_poly.pdbx_seq_one_letter_code
_entity_poly.pdbx_strand_id
1 'polypeptide(L)'
;MGNLEQAISEWREAWIAKLIPRSQHPALFWAAVADRLIADRRKLGHDPLCPIEHSILESSDAFKMLFERNQEAINLEMTGRIEEALILYEAGVADCFSSVSPYDRLRSIYTTRSWYQDALRVCLDYVAQPERPGLESHEYFRAHVAQLVNRL
;
A
#
# COMPACT_ATOMS: atom_id res chain seq x y z
N MET A 1 2.17 25.45 -18.90
CA MET A 1 1.21 24.85 -17.95
C MET A 1 0.85 23.39 -18.27
N GLY A 2 1.33 22.77 -19.36
CA GLY A 2 1.01 21.37 -19.73
C GLY A 2 2.08 20.32 -19.37
N ASN A 3 2.74 20.40 -18.21
CA ASN A 3 3.81 19.45 -17.87
C ASN A 3 3.42 18.52 -16.70
N LEU A 4 2.88 19.07 -15.60
CA LEU A 4 2.61 18.27 -14.40
C LEU A 4 1.39 17.32 -14.53
N GLU A 5 0.25 17.80 -15.03
CA GLU A 5 -0.94 16.92 -15.16
C GLU A 5 -0.71 15.80 -16.19
N GLN A 6 0.05 16.08 -17.25
CA GLN A 6 0.45 15.05 -18.20
C GLN A 6 1.39 14.02 -17.53
N ALA A 7 2.39 14.48 -16.78
CA ALA A 7 3.27 13.59 -16.03
C ALA A 7 2.52 12.73 -14.99
N ILE A 8 1.50 13.30 -14.33
CA ILE A 8 0.62 12.56 -13.41
C ILE A 8 -0.17 11.48 -14.15
N SER A 9 -0.75 11.83 -15.31
CA SER A 9 -1.46 10.85 -16.13
C SER A 9 -0.53 9.72 -16.59
N GLU A 10 0.66 10.06 -17.08
CA GLU A 10 1.64 9.07 -17.55
C GLU A 10 2.16 8.17 -16.42
N TRP A 11 2.46 8.77 -15.26
CA TRP A 11 2.85 8.02 -14.06
C TRP A 11 1.75 7.06 -13.62
N ARG A 12 0.50 7.52 -13.58
CA ARG A 12 -0.66 6.72 -13.18
C ARG A 12 -0.82 5.50 -14.07
N GLU A 13 -0.82 5.69 -15.38
CA GLU A 13 -0.95 4.58 -16.34
C GLU A 13 0.24 3.61 -16.25
N ALA A 14 1.47 4.13 -16.14
CA ALA A 14 2.66 3.30 -16.01
C ALA A 14 2.70 2.50 -14.69
N TRP A 15 2.23 3.09 -13.59
CA TRP A 15 2.17 2.44 -12.29
C TRP A 15 1.11 1.33 -12.26
N ILE A 16 -0.08 1.59 -12.80
CA ILE A 16 -1.14 0.59 -12.95
C ILE A 16 -0.67 -0.58 -13.83
N ALA A 17 -0.04 -0.29 -14.98
CA ALA A 17 0.45 -1.31 -15.90
C ALA A 17 1.50 -2.25 -15.27
N LYS A 18 2.27 -1.78 -14.30
CA LYS A 18 3.24 -2.60 -13.54
C LYS A 18 2.57 -3.54 -12.54
N LEU A 19 1.41 -3.15 -12.00
CA LEU A 19 0.72 -3.88 -10.93
C LEU A 19 -0.26 -4.93 -11.46
N ILE A 20 -0.93 -4.69 -12.58
CA ILE A 20 -1.91 -5.61 -13.17
C ILE A 20 -1.35 -7.05 -13.33
N PRO A 21 -0.13 -7.27 -13.87
CA PRO A 21 0.37 -8.64 -14.04
C PRO A 21 0.69 -9.37 -12.72
N ARG A 22 0.67 -8.65 -11.59
CA ARG A 22 1.10 -9.14 -10.27
C ARG A 22 -0.02 -9.13 -9.25
N SER A 23 -1.25 -8.84 -9.69
CA SER A 23 -2.40 -8.66 -8.83
C SER A 23 -3.66 -9.24 -9.43
N GLN A 24 -4.52 -9.80 -8.59
CA GLN A 24 -5.85 -10.25 -8.97
C GLN A 24 -6.86 -9.09 -9.04
N HIS A 25 -6.47 -7.89 -8.62
CA HIS A 25 -7.32 -6.70 -8.70
C HIS A 25 -7.43 -6.16 -10.14
N PRO A 26 -8.62 -5.66 -10.54
CA PRO A 26 -8.80 -5.03 -11.85
C PRO A 26 -8.06 -3.69 -11.94
N ALA A 27 -7.80 -3.22 -13.16
CA ALA A 27 -7.15 -1.93 -13.41
C ALA A 27 -7.85 -0.75 -12.69
N LEU A 28 -9.18 -0.78 -12.61
CA LEU A 28 -9.97 0.26 -11.93
C LEU A 28 -9.69 0.36 -10.43
N PHE A 29 -9.33 -0.75 -9.78
CA PHE A 29 -8.91 -0.74 -8.38
C PHE A 29 -7.60 0.03 -8.22
N TRP A 30 -6.59 -0.31 -9.02
CA TRP A 30 -5.28 0.35 -8.97
C TRP A 30 -5.33 1.82 -9.38
N ALA A 31 -6.23 2.17 -10.30
CA ALA A 31 -6.60 3.55 -10.58
C ALA A 31 -7.07 4.30 -9.33
N ALA A 32 -7.99 3.72 -8.54
CA ALA A 32 -8.47 4.35 -7.32
C ALA A 32 -7.36 4.49 -6.25
N VAL A 33 -6.44 3.53 -6.16
CA VAL A 33 -5.27 3.64 -5.28
C VAL A 33 -4.36 4.79 -5.73
N ALA A 34 -4.07 4.91 -7.03
CA ALA A 34 -3.25 5.98 -7.58
C ALA A 34 -3.87 7.36 -7.32
N ASP A 35 -5.17 7.49 -7.56
CA ASP A 35 -5.92 8.74 -7.35
C ASP A 35 -5.88 9.15 -5.87
N ARG A 36 -5.95 8.17 -4.94
CA ARG A 36 -5.79 8.42 -3.51
C ARG A 36 -4.39 8.91 -3.15
N LEU A 37 -3.34 8.26 -3.67
CA LEU A 37 -1.94 8.66 -3.45
C LEU A 37 -1.68 10.10 -3.91
N ILE A 38 -2.12 10.42 -5.14
CA ILE A 38 -1.97 11.77 -5.72
C ILE A 38 -2.68 12.82 -4.85
N ALA A 39 -3.91 12.53 -4.41
CA ALA A 39 -4.68 13.45 -3.58
C ALA A 39 -4.03 13.70 -2.22
N ASP A 40 -3.58 12.65 -1.55
CA ASP A 40 -2.96 12.75 -0.22
C ASP A 40 -1.61 13.48 -0.28
N ARG A 41 -0.76 13.15 -1.25
CA ARG A 41 0.54 13.81 -1.45
C ARG A 41 0.37 15.30 -1.77
N ARG A 42 -0.60 15.66 -2.61
CA ARG A 42 -0.95 17.07 -2.90
C ARG A 42 -1.37 17.84 -1.65
N LYS A 43 -2.18 17.24 -0.75
CA LYS A 43 -2.60 17.88 0.50
C LYS A 43 -1.41 18.21 1.41
N LEU A 44 -0.37 17.39 1.37
CA LEU A 44 0.87 17.60 2.13
C LEU A 44 1.83 18.59 1.45
N GLY A 45 1.49 19.11 0.26
CA GLY A 45 2.43 19.88 -0.56
C GLY A 45 3.61 19.05 -1.06
N HIS A 46 3.48 17.72 -1.05
CA HIS A 46 4.48 16.78 -1.52
C HIS A 46 4.34 16.53 -3.03
N ASP A 47 5.41 16.05 -3.67
CA ASP A 47 5.35 15.64 -5.07
C ASP A 47 4.36 14.46 -5.21
N PRO A 48 3.30 14.59 -6.03
CA PRO A 48 2.30 13.54 -6.18
C PRO A 48 2.87 12.22 -6.75
N LEU A 49 4.02 12.26 -7.42
CA LEU A 49 4.62 11.11 -8.09
C LEU A 49 5.60 10.33 -7.20
N CYS A 50 6.07 10.96 -6.12
CA CYS A 50 7.05 10.39 -5.20
C CYS A 50 6.35 9.73 -3.99
N PRO A 51 6.73 8.50 -3.62
CA PRO A 51 6.30 7.91 -2.36
C PRO A 51 6.73 8.76 -1.17
N ILE A 52 5.88 8.79 -0.13
CA ILE A 52 6.22 9.40 1.15
C ILE A 52 7.13 8.43 1.91
N GLU A 53 8.39 8.32 1.50
CA GLU A 53 9.35 7.40 2.09
C GLU A 53 9.66 7.72 3.55
N HIS A 54 10.29 6.74 4.22
CA HIS A 54 10.69 6.79 5.64
C HIS A 54 11.46 8.05 6.06
N SER A 55 12.23 8.66 5.16
CA SER A 55 13.01 9.88 5.43
C SER A 55 12.13 11.12 5.60
N ILE A 56 10.90 11.11 5.09
CA ILE A 56 9.92 12.22 5.16
C ILE A 56 8.90 11.99 6.30
N LEU A 57 8.82 10.77 6.83
CA LEU A 57 8.00 10.39 7.99
C LEU A 57 8.40 11.08 9.29
N GLU A 58 9.55 11.77 9.32
CA GLU A 58 9.95 12.61 10.45
C GLU A 58 9.11 13.89 10.57
N SER A 59 8.29 14.22 9.57
CA SER A 59 7.26 15.27 9.68
C SER A 59 5.97 14.74 10.33
N SER A 60 5.49 15.46 11.35
CA SER A 60 4.25 15.15 12.07
C SER A 60 3.04 15.02 11.14
N ASP A 61 2.97 15.82 10.08
CA ASP A 61 1.81 15.86 9.18
C ASP A 61 1.75 14.67 8.22
N ALA A 62 2.89 14.24 7.66
CA ALA A 62 2.93 13.05 6.82
C ALA A 62 2.57 11.79 7.63
N PHE A 63 3.15 11.64 8.82
CA PHE A 63 2.81 10.53 9.70
C PHE A 63 1.33 10.56 10.09
N LYS A 64 0.80 11.73 10.47
CA LYS A 64 -0.61 11.90 10.82
C LYS A 64 -1.53 11.51 9.67
N MET A 65 -1.24 11.94 8.44
CA MET A 65 -2.04 11.58 7.26
C MET A 65 -2.06 10.06 7.03
N LEU A 66 -0.90 9.40 7.09
CA LEU A 66 -0.81 7.95 6.91
C LEU A 66 -1.54 7.17 8.02
N PHE A 67 -1.44 7.67 9.26
CA PHE A 67 -2.16 7.13 10.40
C PHE A 67 -3.68 7.27 10.24
N GLU A 68 -4.16 8.46 9.86
CA GLU A 68 -5.59 8.73 9.61
C GLU A 68 -6.13 7.87 8.47
N ARG A 69 -5.36 7.70 7.38
CA ARG A 69 -5.70 6.80 6.27
C ARG A 69 -5.87 5.35 6.74
N ASN A 70 -4.96 4.87 7.59
CA ASN A 70 -5.07 3.53 8.16
C ASN A 70 -6.30 3.38 9.09
N GLN A 71 -6.61 4.42 9.87
CA GLN A 71 -7.79 4.41 10.74
C GLN A 71 -9.09 4.41 9.94
N GLU A 72 -9.13 5.16 8.83
CA GLU A 72 -10.24 5.16 7.87
C GLU A 72 -10.42 3.76 7.26
N ALA A 73 -9.32 3.10 6.86
CA ALA A 73 -9.35 1.74 6.33
C ALA A 73 -9.95 0.74 7.32
N ILE A 74 -9.53 0.80 8.59
CA ILE A 74 -10.06 -0.06 9.67
C ILE A 74 -11.56 0.16 9.85
N ASN A 75 -12.02 1.42 9.85
CA ASN A 75 -13.44 1.73 10.02
C ASN A 75 -14.28 1.22 8.82
N LEU A 76 -13.78 1.38 7.59
CA LEU A 76 -14.41 0.82 6.39
C LEU A 76 -14.48 -0.71 6.46
N GLU A 77 -13.40 -1.35 6.89
CA GLU A 77 -13.35 -2.80 7.06
C GLU A 77 -14.39 -3.27 8.09
N MET A 78 -14.43 -2.64 9.26
CA MET A 78 -15.39 -2.96 10.33
C MET A 78 -16.85 -2.77 9.93
N THR A 79 -17.11 -1.87 8.98
CA THR A 79 -18.46 -1.59 8.47
C THR A 79 -18.81 -2.42 7.22
N GLY A 80 -17.96 -3.38 6.84
CA GLY A 80 -18.18 -4.29 5.73
C GLY A 80 -17.82 -3.72 4.35
N ARG A 81 -17.26 -2.51 4.29
CA ARG A 81 -16.84 -1.82 3.05
C ARG A 81 -15.41 -2.25 2.67
N ILE A 82 -15.23 -3.57 2.51
CA ILE A 82 -13.90 -4.19 2.37
C ILE A 82 -13.13 -3.66 1.15
N GLU A 83 -13.76 -3.50 -0.01
CA GLU A 83 -13.06 -3.04 -1.23
C GLU A 83 -12.50 -1.62 -1.06
N GLU A 84 -13.19 -0.76 -0.33
CA GLU A 84 -12.72 0.60 -0.06
C GLU A 84 -11.60 0.61 0.98
N ALA A 85 -11.68 -0.27 1.99
CA ALA A 85 -10.58 -0.46 2.94
C ALA A 85 -9.30 -0.95 2.24
N LEU A 86 -9.42 -1.88 1.29
CA LEU A 86 -8.29 -2.39 0.50
C LEU A 86 -7.57 -1.26 -0.26
N ILE A 87 -8.31 -0.31 -0.86
CA ILE A 87 -7.71 0.84 -1.55
C ILE A 87 -6.82 1.64 -0.59
N LEU A 88 -7.30 1.90 0.63
CA LEU A 88 -6.56 2.69 1.62
C LEU A 88 -5.35 1.93 2.20
N TYR A 89 -5.49 0.62 2.41
CA TYR A 89 -4.37 -0.21 2.85
C TYR A 89 -3.28 -0.30 1.78
N GLU A 90 -3.63 -0.51 0.51
CA GLU A 90 -2.66 -0.55 -0.60
C GLU A 90 -1.97 0.79 -0.80
N ALA A 91 -2.70 1.91 -0.67
CA ALA A 91 -2.09 3.24 -0.64
C ALA A 91 -1.09 3.35 0.52
N GLY A 92 -1.45 2.81 1.70
CA GLY A 92 -0.57 2.61 2.86
C GLY A 92 0.77 1.96 2.52
N VAL A 93 0.70 0.80 1.87
CA VAL A 93 1.87 0.03 1.43
C VAL A 93 2.68 0.78 0.37
N ALA A 94 2.01 1.43 -0.59
CA ALA A 94 2.67 2.18 -1.66
C ALA A 94 3.43 3.43 -1.17
N ASP A 95 3.01 4.04 -0.06
CA ASP A 95 3.77 5.09 0.65
C ASP A 95 4.69 4.51 1.74
N CYS A 96 5.00 3.21 1.71
CA CYS A 96 5.89 2.55 2.67
C CYS A 96 5.53 2.85 4.14
N PHE A 97 4.24 2.88 4.47
CA PHE A 97 3.81 3.26 5.82
C PHE A 97 4.42 2.31 6.83
N SER A 98 5.07 2.86 7.86
CA SER A 98 5.90 2.05 8.74
C SER A 98 5.14 1.21 9.78
N SER A 99 3.82 1.32 9.82
CA SER A 99 2.99 0.46 10.65
C SER A 99 2.83 -0.91 9.99
N VAL A 100 2.88 -1.96 10.81
CA VAL A 100 2.65 -3.35 10.39
C VAL A 100 1.20 -3.58 9.92
N SER A 101 0.27 -2.78 10.45
CA SER A 101 -1.18 -2.97 10.29
C SER A 101 -1.66 -3.14 8.84
N PRO A 102 -1.37 -2.24 7.88
CA PRO A 102 -1.84 -2.41 6.50
C PRO A 102 -1.32 -3.68 5.84
N TYR A 103 -0.05 -4.04 6.07
CA TYR A 103 0.55 -5.25 5.50
C TYR A 103 -0.10 -6.51 6.04
N ASP A 104 -0.33 -6.57 7.35
CA ASP A 104 -0.92 -7.76 7.96
C ASP A 104 -2.40 -7.92 7.56
N ARG A 105 -3.17 -6.82 7.51
CA ARG A 105 -4.56 -6.87 7.03
C ARG A 105 -4.63 -7.31 5.58
N LEU A 106 -3.86 -6.71 4.67
CA LEU A 106 -3.83 -7.09 3.26
C LEU A 106 -3.42 -8.55 3.07
N ARG A 107 -2.32 -8.98 3.71
CA ARG A 107 -1.88 -10.38 3.69
C ARG A 107 -3.02 -11.31 4.11
N SER A 108 -3.69 -11.01 5.23
CA SER A 108 -4.78 -11.84 5.76
C SER A 108 -5.98 -11.91 4.81
N ILE A 109 -6.44 -10.76 4.31
CA ILE A 109 -7.58 -10.67 3.38
C ILE A 109 -7.26 -11.41 2.07
N TYR A 110 -6.09 -11.16 1.47
CA TYR A 110 -5.70 -11.83 0.22
C TYR A 110 -5.49 -13.33 0.39
N THR A 111 -4.89 -13.77 1.49
CA THR A 111 -4.78 -15.20 1.80
C THR A 111 -6.16 -15.85 1.91
N THR A 112 -7.11 -15.18 2.56
CA THR A 112 -8.50 -15.67 2.72
C THR A 112 -9.23 -15.76 1.37
N ARG A 113 -8.97 -14.82 0.46
CA ARG A 113 -9.48 -14.84 -0.93
C ARG A 113 -8.73 -15.80 -1.85
N SER A 114 -7.70 -16.50 -1.35
CA SER A 114 -6.77 -17.32 -2.14
C SER A 114 -6.00 -16.54 -3.21
N TRP A 115 -5.85 -15.23 -3.01
CA TRP A 115 -5.05 -14.34 -3.87
C TRP A 115 -3.59 -14.36 -3.39
N TYR A 116 -2.97 -15.53 -3.46
CA TYR A 116 -1.65 -15.77 -2.85
C TYR A 116 -0.54 -14.92 -3.47
N GLN A 117 -0.67 -14.54 -4.74
CA GLN A 117 0.28 -13.63 -5.39
C GLN A 117 0.26 -12.23 -4.76
N ASP A 118 -0.93 -11.66 -4.52
CA ASP A 118 -1.06 -10.37 -3.83
C ASP A 118 -0.59 -10.45 -2.38
N ALA A 119 -0.95 -11.52 -1.67
CA ALA A 119 -0.47 -11.75 -0.31
C ALA A 119 1.06 -11.81 -0.26
N LEU A 120 1.68 -12.53 -1.20
CA LEU A 120 3.14 -12.66 -1.30
C LEU A 120 3.79 -11.31 -1.60
N ARG A 121 3.25 -10.54 -2.55
CA ARG A 121 3.74 -9.20 -2.88
C ARG A 121 3.78 -8.31 -1.63
N VAL A 122 2.67 -8.23 -0.90
CA VAL A 122 2.59 -7.41 0.32
C VAL A 122 3.60 -7.87 1.38
N CYS A 123 3.79 -9.18 1.55
CA CYS A 123 4.80 -9.68 2.48
C CYS A 123 6.22 -9.30 2.06
N LEU A 124 6.53 -9.38 0.76
CA LEU A 124 7.83 -8.97 0.22
C LEU A 124 8.04 -7.45 0.36
N ASP A 125 7.01 -6.65 0.12
CA ASP A 125 7.05 -5.18 0.30
C ASP A 125 7.34 -4.81 1.77
N TYR A 126 6.84 -5.58 2.74
CA TYR A 126 7.20 -5.39 4.16
C TYR A 126 8.64 -5.81 4.46
N VAL A 127 9.06 -6.99 3.98
CA VAL A 127 10.41 -7.52 4.24
C VAL A 127 11.50 -6.65 3.61
N ALA A 128 11.20 -5.96 2.51
CA ALA A 128 12.10 -5.01 1.86
C ALA A 128 12.35 -3.72 2.67
N GLN A 129 11.50 -3.42 3.66
CA GLN A 129 11.69 -2.24 4.51
C GLN A 129 12.80 -2.47 5.55
N PRO A 130 13.49 -1.39 5.98
CA PRO A 130 14.49 -1.47 7.03
C PRO A 130 13.95 -2.16 8.27
N GLU A 131 14.71 -3.13 8.79
CA GLU A 131 14.37 -3.79 10.03
C GLU A 131 14.37 -2.79 11.20
N ARG A 132 13.34 -2.90 12.04
CA ARG A 132 13.27 -2.16 13.29
C ARG A 132 13.64 -3.10 14.43
N PRO A 133 14.76 -2.85 15.14
CA PRO A 133 15.19 -3.72 16.23
C PRO A 133 14.09 -3.92 17.27
N GLY A 134 13.86 -5.17 17.69
CA GLY A 134 12.86 -5.51 18.72
C GLY A 134 11.44 -5.73 18.20
N LEU A 135 11.20 -5.70 16.88
CA LEU A 135 9.93 -6.13 16.28
C LEU A 135 10.10 -7.49 15.58
N GLU A 136 9.40 -8.51 16.06
CA GLU A 136 9.36 -9.85 15.46
C GLU A 136 8.58 -9.89 14.13
N SER A 137 8.03 -8.76 13.69
CA SER A 137 7.21 -8.66 12.49
C SER A 137 7.97 -9.07 11.22
N HIS A 138 9.26 -8.76 11.08
CA HIS A 138 10.03 -9.19 9.91
C HIS A 138 10.17 -10.71 9.82
N GLU A 139 10.37 -11.40 10.96
CA GLU A 139 10.38 -12.87 11.00
C GLU A 139 9.00 -13.44 10.67
N TYR A 140 7.94 -12.86 11.23
CA TYR A 140 6.56 -13.21 10.93
C TYR A 140 6.25 -13.12 9.41
N PHE A 141 6.62 -12.01 8.77
CA PHE A 141 6.41 -11.84 7.32
C PHE A 141 7.30 -12.78 6.49
N ARG A 142 8.55 -13.03 6.89
CA ARG A 142 9.43 -14.02 6.22
C ARG A 142 8.85 -15.43 6.28
N ALA A 143 8.28 -15.83 7.42
CA ALA A 143 7.61 -17.11 7.56
C ALA A 143 6.40 -17.22 6.62
N HIS A 144 5.61 -16.14 6.50
CA HIS A 144 4.50 -16.10 5.55
C HIS A 144 4.94 -16.12 4.08
N VAL A 145 6.05 -15.47 3.72
CA VAL A 145 6.65 -15.59 2.38
C VAL A 145 6.93 -17.07 2.08
N ALA A 146 7.61 -17.79 2.97
CA ALA A 146 7.92 -19.20 2.79
C ALA A 146 6.66 -20.07 2.64
N GLN A 147 5.61 -19.79 3.39
CA GLN A 147 4.32 -20.51 3.28
C GLN A 147 3.61 -20.22 1.96
N LEU A 148 3.57 -18.97 1.52
CA LEU A 148 2.85 -18.54 0.32
C LEU A 148 3.52 -19.01 -0.97
N VAL A 149 4.86 -19.07 -1.01
CA VAL A 149 5.60 -19.64 -2.15
C VAL A 149 5.21 -21.09 -2.42
N ASN A 150 4.90 -21.87 -1.37
CA ASN A 150 4.45 -23.26 -1.52
C ASN A 150 2.97 -23.39 -1.98
N ARG A 151 2.26 -22.28 -2.17
CA ARG A 151 0.84 -22.23 -2.56
C ARG A 151 0.61 -21.68 -3.97
N LEU A 152 1.68 -21.23 -4.64
CA LEU A 152 1.69 -20.75 -6.02
C LEU A 152 2.00 -21.89 -6.99
#